data_AF-A0A7C6S8E7-F1
#
_entry.id   AF-A0A7C6S8E7-F1
#
_cell.length_a   1.000
_cell.length_b   1.000
_cell.length_c   1.000
_cell.angle_alpha   90.00
_cell.angle_beta   90.00
_cell.angle_gamma   90.00
#
_symmetry.space_group_name_H-M   'P 1'
#
loop_
_entity.id
_entity.type
_entity.pdbx_description
1 polymer ?
#
loop_
_entity_poly.entity_id
_entity_poly.type
_entity_poly.pdbx_seq_one_letter_code
_entity_poly.pdbx_strand_id
1 'polypeptide(L)'
;VDTDALILIVYADGEPYKIYPVAVGKWTTPTPLGEWQINSMSSVWEGPFGARWMGLSCLFGSYGIHGTDNPASIGWEVSSGCIRMYNHDVIELFDWVTPGTLVTIIGSRIRTIPIPARLGPGDVGQSVVPLQWRLRELGQDVGRADGVYGKATERAVRELQYFYRLPPSGIADQNLLFLLGLGEGGRG
;
A
#
# COMPACT_ATOMS: atom_id res chain seq x y z
N VAL A 1 -1.83 -6.20 -6.05
CA VAL A 1 -2.67 -5.26 -6.82
C VAL A 1 -1.77 -4.29 -7.52
N ASP A 2 -1.91 -4.19 -8.83
CA ASP A 2 -1.23 -3.18 -9.65
C ASP A 2 -2.25 -2.11 -10.02
N THR A 3 -2.07 -0.90 -9.48
CA THR A 3 -3.02 0.20 -9.70
C THR A 3 -2.86 0.86 -11.06
N ASP A 4 -1.73 0.68 -11.73
CA ASP A 4 -1.50 1.24 -13.07
C ASP A 4 -2.10 0.32 -14.14
N ALA A 5 -1.95 -0.99 -13.96
CA ALA A 5 -2.52 -2.00 -14.84
C ALA A 5 -3.99 -2.34 -14.52
N LEU A 6 -4.52 -1.84 -13.40
CA LEU A 6 -5.90 -2.09 -12.94
C LEU A 6 -6.21 -3.59 -12.78
N ILE A 7 -5.26 -4.32 -12.21
CA ILE A 7 -5.38 -5.77 -11.97
C ILE A 7 -5.04 -6.18 -10.54
N LEU A 8 -5.68 -7.24 -10.09
CA LEU A 8 -5.30 -8.01 -8.91
C LEU A 8 -4.76 -9.37 -9.36
N ILE A 9 -3.55 -9.69 -8.92
CA ILE A 9 -2.92 -10.99 -9.16
C ILE A 9 -2.93 -11.75 -7.84
N VAL A 10 -3.49 -12.96 -7.85
CA VAL A 10 -3.38 -13.93 -6.76
C VAL A 10 -2.16 -14.78 -7.01
N TYR A 11 -1.32 -14.93 -5.99
CA TYR A 11 -0.18 -15.83 -6.00
C TYR A 11 -0.46 -17.04 -5.12
N ALA A 12 -0.07 -18.23 -5.59
CA ALA A 12 -0.05 -19.46 -4.81
C ALA A 12 1.35 -20.05 -4.91
N ASP A 13 1.96 -20.37 -3.77
CA ASP A 13 3.33 -20.91 -3.69
C ASP A 13 4.40 -20.07 -4.43
N GLY A 14 4.21 -18.74 -4.44
CA GLY A 14 5.11 -17.78 -5.08
C GLY A 14 4.87 -17.56 -6.58
N GLU A 15 3.98 -18.32 -7.20
CA GLU A 15 3.67 -18.22 -8.62
C GLU A 15 2.32 -17.55 -8.88
N PRO A 16 2.17 -16.76 -9.96
CA PRO A 16 0.88 -16.20 -10.35
C PRO A 16 -0.14 -17.33 -10.62
N TYR A 17 -1.22 -17.35 -9.84
CA TYR A 17 -2.28 -18.34 -9.96
C TYR A 17 -3.47 -17.81 -10.78
N LYS A 18 -3.90 -16.56 -10.50
CA LYS A 18 -5.03 -15.94 -11.20
C LYS A 18 -4.91 -14.43 -11.27
N ILE A 19 -5.45 -13.84 -12.33
CA ILE A 19 -5.49 -12.39 -12.55
C ILE A 19 -6.95 -11.96 -12.69
N TYR A 20 -7.32 -10.89 -12.01
CA TYR A 20 -8.64 -10.27 -12.09
C TYR A 20 -8.52 -8.80 -12.50
N PRO A 21 -9.42 -8.30 -13.37
CA PRO A 21 -9.57 -6.86 -13.56
C PRO A 21 -10.18 -6.23 -12.30
N VAL A 22 -9.74 -5.02 -11.95
CA VAL A 22 -10.25 -4.30 -10.79
C VAL A 22 -10.55 -2.84 -11.10
N ALA A 23 -11.38 -2.20 -10.27
CA ALA A 23 -11.43 -0.74 -10.16
C ALA A 23 -10.61 -0.29 -8.95
N VAL A 24 -9.94 0.85 -9.05
CA VAL A 24 -9.14 1.44 -7.97
C VAL A 24 -9.54 2.89 -7.70
N GLY A 25 -8.89 3.50 -6.72
CA GLY A 25 -9.14 4.88 -6.30
C GLY A 25 -8.76 5.91 -7.35
N LYS A 26 -9.58 6.96 -7.44
CA LYS A 26 -9.29 8.17 -8.22
C LYS A 26 -7.99 8.83 -7.75
N TRP A 27 -7.45 9.75 -8.55
CA TRP A 27 -6.29 10.57 -8.15
C TRP A 27 -6.50 11.31 -6.81
N THR A 28 -7.70 11.83 -6.57
CA THR A 28 -8.04 12.57 -5.35
C THR A 28 -8.38 11.70 -4.14
N THR A 29 -8.65 10.41 -4.37
CA THR A 29 -8.96 9.41 -3.34
C THR A 29 -8.24 8.10 -3.68
N PRO A 30 -6.90 8.11 -3.69
CA PRO A 30 -6.12 7.02 -4.24
C PRO A 30 -6.24 5.75 -3.38
N THR A 31 -6.11 4.59 -4.02
CA THR A 31 -5.91 3.33 -3.31
C THR A 31 -4.56 3.37 -2.59
N PRO A 32 -4.48 2.97 -1.31
CA PRO A 32 -3.26 3.13 -0.53
C PRO A 32 -2.19 2.15 -1.02
N LEU A 33 -1.06 2.70 -1.49
CA LEU A 33 0.09 1.90 -1.87
C LEU A 33 0.81 1.41 -0.63
N GLY A 34 1.32 0.18 -0.66
CA GLY A 34 1.98 -0.43 0.50
C GLY A 34 1.70 -1.93 0.61
N GLU A 35 1.99 -2.47 1.79
CA GLU A 35 1.87 -3.89 2.10
C GLU A 35 0.90 -4.09 3.27
N TRP A 36 -0.30 -4.53 2.93
CA TRP A 36 -1.42 -4.66 3.85
C TRP A 36 -1.71 -6.12 4.14
N GLN A 37 -2.44 -6.37 5.23
CA GLN A 37 -3.02 -7.68 5.49
C GLN A 37 -4.55 -7.59 5.39
N ILE A 38 -5.18 -8.69 4.97
CA ILE A 38 -6.61 -8.87 5.18
C ILE A 38 -6.86 -8.96 6.69
N ASN A 39 -7.63 -8.04 7.26
CA ASN A 39 -7.89 -7.98 8.71
C ASN A 39 -9.34 -8.31 9.09
N SER A 40 -10.26 -8.27 8.14
CA SER A 40 -11.69 -8.49 8.35
C SER A 40 -12.31 -9.04 7.09
N MET A 41 -13.30 -9.92 7.26
CA MET A 41 -13.99 -10.62 6.17
C MET A 41 -15.49 -10.60 6.46
N SER A 42 -16.31 -10.30 5.46
CA SER A 42 -17.77 -10.44 5.55
C SER A 42 -18.35 -11.07 4.30
N SER A 43 -19.11 -12.15 4.51
CA SER A 43 -19.79 -12.92 3.45
C SER A 43 -21.18 -12.38 3.09
N VAL A 44 -21.71 -11.44 3.88
CA VAL A 44 -23.00 -10.79 3.64
C VAL A 44 -22.76 -9.29 3.59
N TRP A 45 -22.76 -8.75 2.39
CA TRP A 45 -22.79 -7.32 2.16
C TRP A 45 -23.82 -7.00 1.07
N GLU A 46 -24.45 -5.83 1.16
CA GLU A 46 -25.43 -5.33 0.21
C GLU A 46 -25.10 -3.90 -0.24
N GLY A 47 -25.70 -3.48 -1.36
CA GLY A 47 -25.43 -2.17 -1.95
C GLY A 47 -24.03 -2.05 -2.57
N PRO A 48 -23.34 -0.90 -2.39
CA PRO A 48 -22.17 -0.54 -3.20
C PRO A 48 -20.94 -1.44 -3.02
N PHE A 49 -20.94 -2.30 -1.99
CA PHE A 49 -19.84 -3.22 -1.71
C PHE A 49 -20.05 -4.61 -2.34
N GLY A 50 -21.22 -4.87 -2.94
CA GLY A 50 -21.51 -6.11 -3.63
C GLY A 50 -21.48 -7.33 -2.72
N ALA A 51 -21.03 -8.46 -3.26
CA ALA A 51 -21.25 -9.77 -2.63
C ALA A 51 -20.35 -10.08 -1.41
N ARG A 52 -19.13 -9.52 -1.34
CA ARG A 52 -18.13 -9.82 -0.31
C ARG A 52 -17.32 -8.58 0.04
N TRP A 53 -16.80 -8.55 1.26
CA TRP A 53 -15.84 -7.54 1.74
C TRP A 53 -14.64 -8.20 2.41
N MET A 54 -13.46 -7.67 2.09
CA MET A 54 -12.18 -8.06 2.67
C MET A 54 -11.42 -6.79 3.06
N GLY A 55 -11.42 -6.43 4.35
CA GLY A 55 -10.81 -5.21 4.85
C GLY A 55 -9.29 -5.29 4.91
N LEU A 56 -8.62 -4.16 4.62
CA LEU A 56 -7.17 -4.03 4.67
C LEU A 56 -6.72 -3.42 6.01
N SER A 57 -5.57 -3.85 6.50
CA SER A 57 -4.95 -3.37 7.74
C SER A 57 -4.35 -1.95 7.67
N CYS A 58 -4.76 -1.14 6.69
CA CYS A 58 -4.29 0.23 6.55
C CYS A 58 -4.77 1.09 7.74
N LEU A 59 -3.85 1.78 8.42
CA LEU A 59 -4.15 2.52 9.66
C LEU A 59 -4.61 3.97 9.44
N PHE A 60 -4.50 4.47 8.21
CA PHE A 60 -4.81 5.85 7.86
C PHE A 60 -6.03 5.95 6.92
N GLY A 61 -6.92 4.94 6.97
CA GLY A 61 -8.23 4.96 6.34
C GLY A 61 -8.88 3.58 6.28
N SER A 62 -10.17 3.54 5.97
CA SER A 62 -10.92 2.29 5.83
C SER A 62 -10.91 1.83 4.37
N TYR A 63 -10.06 0.86 4.07
CA TYR A 63 -9.90 0.33 2.71
C TYR A 63 -10.20 -1.17 2.69
N GLY A 64 -10.65 -1.66 1.54
CA GLY A 64 -10.98 -3.06 1.35
C GLY A 64 -10.97 -3.48 -0.11
N ILE A 65 -10.94 -4.78 -0.32
CA ILE A 65 -11.25 -5.44 -1.58
C ILE A 65 -12.71 -5.92 -1.47
N HIS A 66 -13.56 -5.53 -2.41
CA HIS A 66 -14.97 -5.86 -2.36
C HIS A 66 -15.59 -6.00 -3.75
N GLY A 67 -16.83 -6.52 -3.80
CA GLY A 67 -17.63 -6.60 -5.02
C GLY A 67 -18.09 -5.24 -5.52
N THR A 68 -19.11 -5.18 -6.37
CA THR A 68 -19.70 -3.91 -6.79
C THR A 68 -21.13 -4.11 -7.27
N ASP A 69 -21.99 -3.11 -7.06
CA ASP A 69 -23.30 -3.01 -7.71
C ASP A 69 -23.23 -2.28 -9.07
N ASN A 70 -22.06 -1.72 -9.40
CA ASN A 70 -21.77 -1.09 -10.68
C ASN A 70 -20.62 -1.82 -11.41
N PRO A 71 -20.92 -2.92 -12.13
CA PRO A 71 -19.90 -3.70 -12.86
C PRO A 71 -19.15 -2.90 -13.93
N ALA A 72 -19.76 -1.85 -14.49
CA ALA A 72 -19.11 -0.98 -15.49
C ALA A 72 -17.96 -0.15 -14.89
N SER A 73 -17.85 -0.09 -13.56
CA SER A 73 -16.73 0.58 -12.87
C SER A 73 -15.40 -0.19 -12.94
N ILE A 74 -15.44 -1.50 -13.20
CA ILE A 74 -14.24 -2.34 -13.26
C ILE A 74 -13.39 -1.97 -14.47
N GLY A 75 -12.06 -1.90 -14.28
CA GLY A 75 -11.13 -1.40 -15.29
C GLY A 75 -10.98 0.13 -15.31
N TRP A 76 -11.45 0.83 -14.27
CA TRP A 76 -11.32 2.28 -14.14
C TRP A 76 -10.89 2.75 -12.75
N GLU A 77 -10.32 3.95 -12.69
CA GLU A 77 -9.97 4.64 -11.45
C GLU A 77 -11.14 5.50 -10.95
N VAL A 78 -12.13 4.88 -10.31
CA VAL A 78 -13.40 5.55 -9.99
C VAL A 78 -13.85 5.40 -8.55
N SER A 79 -13.13 4.61 -7.73
CA SER A 79 -13.51 4.39 -6.33
C SER A 79 -12.98 5.50 -5.41
N SER A 80 -13.43 5.47 -4.15
CA SER A 80 -12.91 6.31 -3.07
C SER A 80 -11.63 5.73 -2.42
N GLY A 81 -10.97 4.78 -3.08
CA GLY A 81 -9.73 4.14 -2.63
C GLY A 81 -9.82 2.64 -2.44
N CYS A 82 -11.02 2.07 -2.26
CA CYS A 82 -11.21 0.62 -2.22
C CYS A 82 -10.95 -0.03 -3.58
N ILE A 83 -10.57 -1.31 -3.55
CA ILE A 83 -10.41 -2.13 -4.74
C ILE A 83 -11.75 -2.81 -5.02
N ARG A 84 -12.35 -2.54 -6.18
CA ARG A 84 -13.60 -3.18 -6.60
C ARG A 84 -13.31 -4.32 -7.55
N MET A 85 -14.05 -5.40 -7.40
CA MET A 85 -14.03 -6.58 -8.26
C MET A 85 -15.44 -6.88 -8.77
N TYR A 86 -15.56 -7.68 -9.83
CA TYR A 86 -16.84 -8.28 -10.15
C TYR A 86 -17.30 -9.18 -9.00
N ASN A 87 -18.62 -9.30 -8.80
CA ASN A 87 -19.16 -10.09 -7.70
C ASN A 87 -18.78 -11.58 -7.79
N HIS A 88 -18.71 -12.15 -8.99
CA HIS A 88 -18.28 -13.55 -9.14
C HIS A 88 -16.79 -13.74 -8.81
N ASP A 89 -15.94 -12.79 -9.19
CA ASP A 89 -14.51 -12.82 -8.89
C ASP A 89 -14.22 -12.64 -7.40
N VAL A 90 -14.91 -11.70 -6.74
CA VAL A 90 -14.68 -11.47 -5.30
C VAL A 90 -15.19 -12.64 -4.46
N ILE A 91 -16.26 -13.33 -4.88
CA ILE A 91 -16.74 -14.54 -4.20
C ILE A 91 -15.68 -15.62 -4.25
N GLU A 92 -15.10 -15.85 -5.42
CA GLU A 92 -14.05 -16.84 -5.60
C GLU A 92 -12.79 -16.50 -4.81
N LEU A 93 -12.30 -15.25 -4.89
CA LEU A 93 -11.15 -14.79 -4.12
C LEU A 93 -11.38 -14.96 -2.61
N PHE A 94 -12.59 -14.63 -2.13
CA PHE A 94 -12.96 -14.71 -0.72
C PHE A 94 -12.82 -16.13 -0.16
N ASP A 95 -13.10 -17.16 -0.96
CA ASP A 95 -12.99 -18.56 -0.54
C ASP A 95 -11.53 -19.04 -0.47
N TRP A 96 -10.59 -18.33 -1.08
CA TRP A 96 -9.17 -18.70 -1.11
C TRP A 96 -8.32 -18.01 -0.04
N VAL A 97 -8.70 -16.81 0.38
CA VAL A 97 -7.90 -15.99 1.29
C VAL A 97 -8.43 -16.04 2.71
N THR A 98 -7.53 -15.87 3.67
CA THR A 98 -7.86 -15.83 5.11
C THR A 98 -7.34 -14.55 5.75
N PRO A 99 -7.85 -14.15 6.93
CA PRO A 99 -7.24 -13.07 7.70
C PRO A 99 -5.73 -13.29 7.88
N GLY A 100 -4.94 -12.25 7.63
CA GLY A 100 -3.48 -12.30 7.60
C GLY A 100 -2.88 -12.43 6.20
N THR A 101 -3.68 -12.80 5.18
CA THR A 101 -3.22 -12.84 3.78
C THR A 101 -2.64 -11.50 3.37
N LEU A 102 -1.45 -11.51 2.79
CA LEU A 102 -0.73 -10.31 2.37
C LEU A 102 -1.33 -9.75 1.07
N VAL A 103 -1.52 -8.43 1.05
CA VAL A 103 -1.97 -7.66 -0.11
C VAL A 103 -0.95 -6.56 -0.38
N THR A 104 -0.08 -6.78 -1.37
CA THR A 104 0.83 -5.75 -1.85
C THR A 104 0.14 -4.90 -2.92
N ILE A 105 0.13 -3.58 -2.73
CA ILE A 105 -0.45 -2.62 -3.66
C ILE A 105 0.67 -1.72 -4.20
N ILE A 106 0.88 -1.77 -5.51
CA ILE A 106 1.92 -1.04 -6.22
C ILE A 106 1.33 -0.13 -7.29
N GLY A 107 2.09 0.89 -7.68
CA GLY A 107 1.76 1.78 -8.78
C GLY A 107 2.71 2.97 -8.87
N SER A 108 2.78 3.58 -10.04
CA SER A 108 3.65 4.72 -10.37
C SER A 108 3.36 5.96 -9.51
N ARG A 109 2.15 6.07 -8.96
CA ARG A 109 1.72 7.14 -8.04
C ARG A 109 2.56 7.24 -6.77
N ILE A 110 3.34 6.21 -6.44
CA ILE A 110 4.30 6.28 -5.33
C ILE A 110 5.24 7.49 -5.46
N ARG A 111 5.59 7.87 -6.70
CA ARG A 111 6.51 8.98 -7.00
C ARG A 111 5.91 10.36 -6.75
N THR A 112 4.59 10.46 -6.67
CA THR A 112 3.89 11.75 -6.53
C THR A 112 3.38 12.01 -5.12
N ILE A 113 3.49 11.05 -4.21
CA ILE A 113 3.08 11.22 -2.81
C ILE A 113 3.88 12.37 -2.19
N PRO A 114 3.22 13.40 -1.62
CA PRO A 114 3.90 14.45 -0.88
C PRO A 114 4.66 13.86 0.31
N ILE A 115 5.97 14.11 0.37
CA ILE A 115 6.80 13.70 1.50
C ILE A 115 7.05 14.95 2.35
N PRO A 116 6.70 14.94 3.65
CA PRO A 116 7.03 16.07 4.52
C PRO A 116 8.55 16.21 4.66
N ALA A 117 9.02 17.41 5.02
CA ALA A 117 10.45 17.66 5.24
C ALA A 117 11.07 16.82 6.37
N ARG A 118 10.23 16.12 7.15
CA ARG A 118 10.63 15.24 8.25
C ARG A 118 9.65 14.08 8.39
N LEU A 119 10.18 12.87 8.52
CA LEU A 119 9.48 11.68 9.02
C LEU A 119 10.22 11.11 10.23
N GLY A 120 9.51 10.62 11.24
CA GLY A 120 10.10 10.07 12.44
C GLY A 120 9.17 9.14 13.23
N PRO A 121 9.66 8.59 14.35
CA PRO A 121 8.91 7.63 15.16
C PRO A 121 7.51 8.12 15.52
N GLY A 122 6.51 7.26 15.30
CA GLY A 122 5.11 7.55 15.55
C GLY A 122 4.34 8.14 14.37
N ASP A 123 5.03 8.57 13.31
CA ASP A 123 4.36 8.99 12.07
C ASP A 123 3.65 7.78 11.41
N VAL A 124 2.41 8.01 10.97
CA VAL A 124 1.58 7.02 10.27
C VAL A 124 0.98 7.68 9.04
N GLY A 125 1.16 7.06 7.88
CA GLY A 125 0.56 7.56 6.65
C GLY A 125 1.22 7.06 5.38
N GLN A 126 0.58 7.40 4.25
CA GLN A 126 1.03 7.05 2.91
C GLN A 126 2.45 7.56 2.59
N SER A 127 2.90 8.66 3.22
CA SER A 127 4.25 9.23 3.05
C SER A 127 5.36 8.39 3.66
N VAL A 128 5.06 7.48 4.59
CA VAL A 128 6.04 6.58 5.20
C VAL A 128 6.38 5.41 4.28
N VAL A 129 5.43 4.97 3.43
CA VAL A 129 5.60 3.82 2.52
C VAL A 129 6.76 4.02 1.54
N PRO A 130 6.91 5.16 0.82
CA PRO A 130 8.08 5.43 -0.01
C PRO A 130 9.40 5.31 0.74
N LEU A 131 9.46 5.81 1.98
CA LEU A 131 10.65 5.69 2.82
C LEU A 131 10.95 4.23 3.16
N GLN A 132 9.96 3.45 3.58
CA GLN A 132 10.12 2.03 3.90
C GLN A 132 10.60 1.22 2.69
N TRP A 133 10.00 1.40 1.51
CA TRP A 133 10.47 0.74 0.30
C TRP A 133 11.89 1.15 -0.07
N ARG A 134 12.21 2.44 0.01
CA ARG A 134 13.55 2.93 -0.32
C ARG A 134 14.63 2.42 0.64
N LEU A 135 14.33 2.35 1.93
CA LEU A 135 15.22 1.74 2.93
C LEU A 135 15.45 0.26 2.61
N ARG A 136 14.40 -0.48 2.24
CA ARG A 136 14.51 -1.89 1.86
C ARG A 136 15.33 -2.11 0.59
N GLU A 137 15.17 -1.27 -0.42
CA GLU A 137 16.01 -1.28 -1.63
C GLU A 137 17.50 -1.10 -1.30
N LEU A 138 17.81 -0.37 -0.23
CA LEU A 138 19.16 -0.16 0.28
C LEU A 138 19.62 -1.26 1.26
N GLY A 139 18.89 -2.37 1.33
CA GLY A 139 19.23 -3.54 2.14
C GLY A 139 18.89 -3.42 3.62
N GLN A 140 18.12 -2.41 4.03
CA GLN A 140 17.69 -2.25 5.41
C GLN A 140 16.45 -3.11 5.72
N ASP A 141 16.40 -3.72 6.90
CA ASP A 141 15.21 -4.43 7.37
C ASP A 141 14.24 -3.49 8.09
N VAL A 142 13.21 -3.08 7.36
CA VAL A 142 12.08 -2.30 7.87
C VAL A 142 10.82 -3.13 8.12
N GLY A 143 10.88 -4.45 7.90
CA GLY A 143 9.67 -5.29 7.82
C GLY A 143 8.80 -4.94 6.61
N ARG A 144 7.49 -4.84 6.81
CA ARG A 144 6.52 -4.47 5.76
C ARG A 144 6.48 -2.96 5.53
N ALA A 145 6.15 -2.56 4.31
CA ALA A 145 5.83 -1.18 4.00
C ALA A 145 4.37 -0.87 4.37
N ASP A 146 4.10 -0.85 5.68
CA ASP A 146 2.78 -0.70 6.30
C ASP A 146 2.40 0.76 6.58
N GLY A 147 3.26 1.72 6.18
CA GLY A 147 3.04 3.14 6.41
C GLY A 147 3.19 3.57 7.87
N VAL A 148 3.78 2.73 8.73
CA VAL A 148 4.05 3.06 10.13
C VAL A 148 5.55 3.28 10.34
N TYR A 149 5.91 4.45 10.84
CA TYR A 149 7.28 4.72 11.28
C TYR A 149 7.51 4.11 12.66
N GLY A 150 7.65 2.79 12.69
CA GLY A 150 7.92 2.01 13.90
C GLY A 150 9.41 1.86 14.21
N LYS A 151 9.70 1.02 15.21
CA LYS A 151 11.08 0.74 15.67
C LYS A 151 12.00 0.19 14.57
N ALA A 152 11.46 -0.62 13.66
CA ALA A 152 12.23 -1.16 12.53
C ALA A 152 12.64 -0.05 11.55
N THR A 153 11.71 0.82 11.16
CA THR A 153 11.98 1.99 10.33
C THR A 153 12.96 2.95 11.02
N GLU A 154 12.78 3.24 12.31
CA GLU A 154 13.71 4.09 13.07
C GLU A 154 15.13 3.53 13.07
N ARG A 155 15.28 2.23 13.33
CA ARG A 155 16.58 1.55 13.33
C ARG A 155 17.23 1.62 11.95
N ALA A 156 16.50 1.28 10.89
CA ALA A 156 16.99 1.37 9.51
C ALA A 156 17.45 2.80 9.16
N VAL A 157 16.71 3.81 9.60
CA VAL A 157 17.11 5.21 9.41
C VAL A 157 18.39 5.54 10.17
N ARG A 158 18.53 5.12 11.44
CA ARG A 158 19.77 5.33 12.22
C ARG A 158 20.98 4.66 11.57
N GLU A 159 20.83 3.43 11.11
CA GLU A 159 21.88 2.66 10.44
C GLU A 159 22.33 3.36 9.16
N LEU A 160 21.38 3.84 8.37
CA LEU A 160 21.69 4.55 7.13
C LEU A 160 22.30 5.94 7.38
N GLN A 161 21.84 6.67 8.40
CA GLN A 161 22.47 7.91 8.83
C GLN A 161 23.93 7.69 9.24
N TYR A 162 24.20 6.64 10.02
CA TYR A 162 25.56 6.26 10.39
C TYR A 162 26.42 5.97 9.16
N PHE A 163 25.90 5.21 8.20
CA PHE A 163 26.59 4.90 6.94
C PHE A 163 26.96 6.17 6.14
N TYR A 164 26.02 7.13 6.04
CA TYR A 164 26.25 8.41 5.37
C TYR A 164 26.98 9.45 6.23
N ARG A 165 27.46 9.09 7.43
CA ARG A 165 28.13 9.99 8.38
C ARG A 165 27.27 11.20 8.79
N LEU A 166 25.96 11.02 8.83
CA LEU A 166 25.00 11.95 9.39
C LEU A 166 24.79 11.67 10.89
N PRO A 167 24.27 12.63 11.68
CA PRO A 167 23.83 12.36 13.04
C PRO A 167 22.75 11.24 13.06
N PRO A 168 22.95 10.12 13.79
CA PRO A 168 22.04 8.98 13.79
C PRO A 168 20.82 9.23 14.70
N SER A 169 20.03 10.24 14.36
CA SER A 169 18.86 10.69 15.12
C SER A 169 17.68 9.71 15.04
N GLY A 170 17.65 8.84 14.03
CA GLY A 170 16.49 7.98 13.74
C GLY A 170 15.32 8.73 13.13
N ILE A 171 15.52 9.99 12.75
CA ILE A 171 14.55 10.85 12.07
C ILE A 171 15.01 11.02 10.63
N ALA A 172 14.15 10.69 9.66
CA ALA A 172 14.39 10.99 8.26
C ALA A 172 14.11 12.48 8.02
N ASP A 173 15.14 13.31 8.22
CA ASP A 173 15.12 14.74 7.94
C ASP A 173 15.34 15.03 6.45
N GLN A 174 15.27 16.31 6.07
CA GLN A 174 15.39 16.74 4.68
C GLN A 174 16.72 16.31 4.02
N ASN A 175 17.83 16.25 4.77
CA ASN A 175 19.12 15.82 4.23
C ASN A 175 19.08 14.33 3.87
N LEU A 176 18.60 13.49 4.79
CA LEU A 176 18.44 12.07 4.49
C LEU A 176 17.42 11.86 3.36
N LEU A 177 16.25 12.48 3.45
CA LEU A 177 15.21 12.33 2.43
C LEU A 177 15.71 12.74 1.04
N PHE A 178 16.51 13.81 0.94
CA PHE A 178 17.16 14.20 -0.31
C PHE A 178 18.14 13.12 -0.82
N LEU A 179 19.02 12.59 0.03
CA LEU A 179 19.92 11.48 -0.34
C LEU A 179 19.18 10.23 -0.81
N LEU A 180 17.98 10.01 -0.30
CA LEU A 180 17.12 8.90 -0.69
C LEU A 180 16.33 9.14 -1.99
N GLY A 181 16.39 10.36 -2.55
CA GLY A 181 15.57 10.77 -3.70
C GLY A 181 14.11 11.06 -3.35
N LEU A 182 13.79 11.23 -2.06
CA LEU A 182 12.45 11.46 -1.53
C LEU A 182 12.19 12.93 -1.16
N GLY A 183 13.24 13.76 -1.07
CA GLY A 183 13.14 15.19 -0.78
C GLY A 183 12.75 16.05 -1.99
N GLU A 184 12.41 17.32 -1.75
CA GLU A 184 12.19 18.31 -2.81
C GLU A 184 13.43 18.42 -3.71
N GLY A 185 13.31 18.00 -4.97
CA GLY A 185 14.42 17.98 -5.95
C GLY A 185 14.80 16.58 -6.47
N GLY A 186 14.39 15.49 -5.80
CA GLY A 186 14.68 14.11 -6.23
C GLY A 186 13.73 13.53 -7.30
N ARG A 187 12.76 14.32 -7.80
CA ARG A 187 11.70 13.90 -8.74
C ARG A 187 12.01 14.23 -10.20
N GLY A 188 13.29 14.24 -10.57
CA GLY A 188 13.78 14.47 -11.93
C GLY A 188 13.90 13.19 -12.75
#